data_AF-A0A183T427-F1
#
_entry.id   AF-A0A183T427-F1
#
_cell.length_a   1.000
_cell.length_b   1.000
_cell.length_c   1.000
_cell.angle_alpha   90.00
_cell.angle_beta   90.00
_cell.angle_gamma   90.00
#
_symmetry.space_group_name_H-M   'P 1'
#
loop_
_entity.id
_entity.type
_entity.pdbx_description
1 polymer ?
#
loop_
_entity_poly.entity_id
_entity_poly.type
_entity_poly.pdbx_seq_one_letter_code
_entity_poly.pdbx_strand_id
1 'polypeptide(L)'
;MGVRMLINALGGHAAFKDGRQHAWEPFMDFQRHLFVLTWQAYPKGPYTKLEARILEKLVSGISFPEIRCQFLCDPPGSIKVALAIARREEAIHAAFTLVQESSSSAFGCHLAPAAIHGTFVDAFAMGQ
;
A
#
# COMPACT_ATOMS: atom_id res chain seq x y z
N MET A 1 -12.67 -1.35 39.12
CA MET A 1 -11.87 -1.34 37.88
C MET A 1 -12.41 -2.26 36.77
N GLY A 2 -13.70 -2.66 36.79
CA GLY A 2 -14.23 -3.71 35.90
C GLY A 2 -15.00 -3.22 34.67
N VAL A 3 -15.80 -2.15 34.78
CA VAL A 3 -16.74 -1.76 33.71
C VAL A 3 -16.04 -1.01 32.57
N ARG A 4 -15.12 -0.08 32.88
CA ARG A 4 -14.34 0.66 31.87
C ARG A 4 -13.45 -0.24 31.01
N MET A 5 -12.91 -1.31 31.60
CA MET A 5 -12.08 -2.28 30.88
C MET A 5 -12.92 -3.13 29.91
N LEU A 6 -14.15 -3.46 30.31
CA LEU A 6 -15.08 -4.24 29.47
C LEU A 6 -15.56 -3.43 28.25
N ILE A 7 -15.92 -2.16 28.46
CA ILE A 7 -16.36 -1.25 27.39
C ILE A 7 -15.25 -1.05 26.35
N ASN A 8 -14.01 -0.83 26.81
CA ASN A 8 -12.86 -0.70 25.91
C ASN A 8 -12.55 -1.99 25.15
N ALA A 9 -12.68 -3.16 25.80
CA ALA A 9 -12.47 -4.44 25.14
C ALA A 9 -13.54 -4.75 24.08
N LEU A 10 -14.81 -4.44 24.37
CA LEU A 10 -15.92 -4.58 23.42
C LEU A 10 -15.75 -3.64 22.21
N GLY A 11 -15.42 -2.37 22.45
CA GLY A 11 -15.15 -1.41 21.37
C GLY A 11 -13.93 -1.82 20.53
N GLY A 12 -12.84 -2.26 21.17
CA GLY A 12 -11.65 -2.75 20.50
C GLY A 12 -11.92 -3.99 19.65
N HIS A 13 -12.78 -4.90 20.12
CA HIS A 13 -13.13 -6.11 19.38
C HIS A 13 -13.93 -5.82 18.11
N ALA A 14 -14.89 -4.89 18.17
CA ALA A 14 -15.65 -4.45 16.99
C ALA A 14 -14.72 -3.77 15.96
N ALA A 15 -13.91 -2.80 16.41
CA ALA A 15 -12.96 -2.11 15.56
C ALA A 15 -11.92 -3.04 14.93
N PHE A 16 -11.40 -4.01 15.69
CA PHE A 16 -10.45 -5.01 15.16
C PHE A 16 -11.08 -5.91 14.10
N LYS A 17 -12.36 -6.29 14.29
CA LYS A 17 -13.06 -7.14 13.33
C LYS A 17 -13.31 -6.41 12.01
N ASP A 18 -13.61 -5.13 12.05
CA ASP A 18 -13.94 -4.33 10.87
C ASP A 18 -12.72 -3.64 10.23
N GLY A 19 -11.59 -3.59 10.96
CA GLY A 19 -10.34 -2.98 10.52
C GLY A 19 -9.86 -3.54 9.19
N ARG A 20 -9.86 -2.67 8.17
CA ARG A 20 -9.26 -2.89 6.85
C ARG A 20 -8.42 -1.67 6.53
N GLN A 21 -7.36 -1.90 5.75
CA GLN A 21 -6.52 -0.82 5.27
C GLN A 21 -7.34 0.10 4.38
N HIS A 22 -7.20 1.41 4.59
CA HIS A 22 -7.74 2.39 3.67
C HIS A 22 -6.85 2.51 2.44
N ALA A 23 -7.43 2.79 1.27
CA ALA A 23 -6.70 2.88 0.00
C ALA A 23 -5.49 3.85 0.01
N TRP A 24 -5.52 4.85 0.89
CA TRP A 24 -4.48 5.89 1.04
C TRP A 24 -3.59 5.69 2.26
N GLU A 25 -3.89 4.69 3.10
CA GLU A 25 -3.14 4.43 4.32
C GLU A 25 -1.89 3.60 3.99
N PRO A 26 -0.67 4.07 4.32
CA PRO A 26 0.52 3.28 4.12
C PRO A 26 0.46 2.02 4.98
N PHE A 27 1.10 0.95 4.52
CA PHE A 27 0.96 -0.36 5.16
C PHE A 27 1.42 -0.36 6.63
N MET A 28 2.48 0.40 6.92
CA MET A 28 3.01 0.53 8.28
C MET A 28 2.01 1.15 9.26
N ASP A 29 1.18 2.10 8.82
CA ASP A 29 0.17 2.73 9.66
C ASP A 29 -0.98 1.77 9.94
N PHE A 30 -1.44 1.05 8.91
CA PHE A 30 -2.45 0.00 9.06
C PHE A 30 -2.01 -1.09 10.05
N GLN A 31 -0.76 -1.55 9.93
CA GLN A 31 -0.19 -2.54 10.84
C GLN A 31 -0.14 -2.01 12.28
N ARG A 32 0.36 -0.78 12.50
CA ARG A 32 0.39 -0.17 13.83
C ARG A 32 -1.00 -0.08 14.42
N HIS A 33 -1.99 0.32 13.62
CA HIS A 33 -3.39 0.41 14.03
C HIS A 33 -3.93 -0.97 14.45
N LEU A 34 -3.69 -2.02 13.66
CA LEU A 34 -4.08 -3.39 13.99
C LEU A 34 -3.46 -3.90 15.30
N PHE A 35 -2.19 -3.59 15.57
CA PHE A 35 -1.53 -3.96 16.82
C PHE A 35 -2.23 -3.32 18.02
N VAL A 36 -2.53 -2.01 17.94
CA VAL A 36 -3.25 -1.29 19.01
C VAL A 36 -4.63 -1.90 19.24
N LEU A 37 -5.39 -2.14 18.18
CA LEU A 37 -6.73 -2.74 18.28
C LEU A 37 -6.70 -4.15 18.85
N THR A 38 -5.70 -4.96 18.50
CA THR A 38 -5.53 -6.31 19.04
C THR A 38 -5.30 -6.27 20.54
N TRP A 39 -4.46 -5.36 21.02
CA TRP A 39 -4.19 -5.18 22.45
C TRP A 39 -5.39 -4.64 23.22
N GLN A 40 -6.21 -3.81 22.59
CA GLN A 40 -7.47 -3.34 23.18
C GLN A 40 -8.53 -4.44 23.24
N ALA A 41 -8.67 -5.23 22.16
CA ALA A 41 -9.64 -6.33 22.08
C ALA A 41 -9.30 -7.50 23.00
N TYR A 42 -8.00 -7.76 23.22
CA TYR A 42 -7.53 -8.93 23.95
C TYR A 42 -6.40 -8.59 24.94
N PRO A 43 -6.67 -7.77 25.96
CA PRO A 43 -5.64 -7.26 26.88
C PRO A 43 -4.99 -8.34 27.75
N LYS A 44 -5.55 -9.56 27.80
CA LYS A 44 -5.04 -10.71 28.57
C LYS A 44 -4.75 -11.94 27.69
N GLY A 45 -4.74 -11.78 26.37
CA GLY A 45 -4.49 -12.88 25.45
C GLY A 45 -3.02 -13.32 25.47
N PRO A 46 -2.73 -14.63 25.30
CA PRO A 46 -1.36 -15.08 25.11
C PRO A 46 -0.83 -14.57 23.77
N TYR A 47 0.44 -14.15 23.75
CA TYR A 47 1.07 -13.51 22.59
C TYR A 47 0.91 -14.31 21.29
N THR A 48 1.10 -15.63 21.32
CA THR A 48 0.99 -16.52 20.14
C THR A 48 -0.41 -16.49 19.51
N LYS A 49 -1.46 -16.39 20.33
CA LYS A 49 -2.84 -16.29 19.85
C LYS A 49 -3.16 -14.90 19.28
N LEU A 50 -2.53 -13.86 19.82
CA LEU A 50 -2.61 -12.50 19.28
C LEU A 50 -1.89 -12.40 17.94
N GLU A 51 -0.71 -13.00 17.85
CA GLU A 51 0.10 -13.03 16.63
C GLU A 51 -0.66 -13.67 15.45
N ALA A 52 -1.28 -14.84 15.68
CA ALA A 52 -2.09 -15.50 14.67
C ALA A 52 -3.27 -14.62 14.18
N ARG A 53 -3.94 -13.92 15.11
CA ARG A 53 -5.07 -13.03 14.79
C ARG A 53 -4.64 -11.80 14.01
N ILE A 54 -3.51 -11.21 14.38
CA ILE A 54 -2.94 -10.07 13.65
C ILE A 54 -2.57 -10.51 12.25
N LEU A 55 -1.92 -11.66 12.10
CA LEU A 55 -1.51 -12.19 10.80
C LEU A 55 -2.70 -12.48 9.89
N GLU A 56 -3.74 -13.13 10.41
CA GLU A 56 -4.99 -13.37 9.69
C GLU A 56 -5.65 -12.06 9.24
N LYS A 57 -5.68 -11.05 10.12
CA LYS A 57 -6.23 -9.73 9.80
C LYS A 57 -5.39 -8.94 8.82
N LEU A 58 -4.07 -9.09 8.90
CA LEU A 58 -3.17 -8.47 7.96
C LEU A 58 -3.42 -9.04 6.55
N VAL A 59 -3.47 -10.36 6.40
CA VAL A 59 -3.71 -11.02 5.10
C VAL A 59 -5.09 -10.66 4.52
N SER A 60 -6.14 -10.63 5.34
CA SER A 60 -7.50 -10.33 4.88
C SER A 60 -7.81 -8.82 4.75
N GLY A 61 -7.08 -7.97 5.47
CA GLY A 61 -7.38 -6.55 5.59
C GLY A 61 -6.58 -5.63 4.66
N ILE A 62 -5.56 -6.15 3.96
CA ILE A 62 -4.75 -5.36 3.02
C ILE A 62 -5.58 -4.97 1.80
N SER A 63 -5.55 -3.68 1.48
CA SER A 63 -6.16 -3.11 0.27
C SER A 63 -5.21 -3.06 -0.92
N PHE A 64 -3.89 -3.14 -0.69
CA PHE A 64 -2.88 -3.12 -1.74
C PHE A 64 -2.88 -4.44 -2.52
N PRO A 65 -3.28 -4.43 -3.80
CA PRO A 65 -3.41 -5.67 -4.56
C PRO A 65 -2.08 -6.39 -4.73
N GLU A 66 -0.97 -5.69 -4.83
CA GLU A 66 0.37 -6.27 -5.01
C GLU A 66 0.82 -7.05 -3.77
N ILE A 67 0.71 -6.44 -2.58
CA ILE A 67 1.02 -7.10 -1.31
C ILE A 67 0.06 -8.28 -1.08
N ARG A 68 -1.23 -8.10 -1.38
CA ARG A 68 -2.24 -9.17 -1.24
C ARG A 68 -1.94 -10.34 -2.16
N CYS A 69 -1.57 -10.09 -3.41
CA CYS A 69 -1.14 -11.13 -4.35
C CYS A 69 0.08 -11.88 -3.81
N GLN A 70 1.08 -11.18 -3.28
CA GLN A 70 2.26 -11.83 -2.72
C GLN A 70 1.93 -12.74 -1.54
N PHE A 71 1.01 -12.34 -0.66
CA PHE A 71 0.56 -13.17 0.47
C PHE A 71 -0.31 -14.35 0.06
N LEU A 72 -1.05 -14.24 -1.05
CA LEU A 72 -1.81 -15.37 -1.59
C LEU A 72 -0.88 -16.40 -2.25
N CYS A 73 0.18 -15.93 -2.92
CA CYS A 73 1.17 -16.79 -3.55
C CYS A 73 2.11 -17.46 -2.54
N ASP A 74 2.56 -16.71 -1.53
CA ASP A 74 3.44 -17.19 -0.45
C ASP A 74 2.93 -16.67 0.90
N PRO A 75 2.03 -17.42 1.56
CA PRO A 75 1.45 -17.03 2.83
C PRO A 75 2.52 -16.82 3.90
N PRO A 76 2.60 -15.62 4.52
CA PRO A 76 3.63 -15.35 5.50
C PRO A 76 3.43 -16.21 6.75
N GLY A 77 4.45 -16.98 7.16
CA GLY A 77 4.40 -17.80 8.37
C GLY A 77 4.55 -17.03 9.69
N SER A 78 4.85 -15.72 9.63
CA SER A 78 4.95 -14.85 10.81
C SER A 78 4.72 -13.38 10.44
N ILE A 79 4.42 -12.55 11.45
CA ILE A 79 4.28 -11.10 11.25
C ILE A 79 5.58 -10.49 10.69
N LYS A 80 6.75 -10.98 11.12
CA LYS A 80 8.05 -10.49 10.62
C LYS A 80 8.22 -10.71 9.12
N VAL A 81 7.81 -11.89 8.62
CA VAL A 81 7.87 -12.21 7.18
C VAL A 81 6.90 -11.33 6.41
N ALA A 82 5.67 -11.20 6.90
CA ALA A 82 4.65 -10.33 6.28
C ALA A 82 5.14 -8.89 6.16
N LEU A 83 5.80 -8.37 7.20
CA LEU A 83 6.39 -7.04 7.23
C LEU A 83 7.53 -6.86 6.22
N ALA A 84 8.41 -7.85 6.11
CA ALA A 84 9.53 -7.80 5.18
C ALA A 84 9.05 -7.72 3.72
N ILE A 85 8.00 -8.47 3.39
CA ILE A 85 7.35 -8.45 2.07
C ILE A 85 6.71 -7.08 1.83
N ALA A 86 5.85 -6.62 2.75
CA ALA A 86 5.13 -5.37 2.56
C ALA A 86 6.06 -4.15 2.43
N ARG A 87 7.15 -4.09 3.23
CA ARG A 87 8.16 -3.03 3.11
C ARG A 87 8.90 -3.05 1.78
N ARG A 88 9.18 -4.25 1.25
CA ARG A 88 9.80 -4.39 -0.07
C ARG A 88 8.87 -3.84 -1.14
N GLU A 89 7.59 -4.21 -1.09
CA GLU A 89 6.61 -3.77 -2.08
C GLU A 89 6.39 -2.25 -2.02
N GLU A 90 6.23 -1.70 -0.82
CA GLU A 90 6.11 -0.25 -0.61
C GLU A 90 7.34 0.52 -1.13
N ALA A 91 8.55 -0.04 -0.96
CA ALA A 91 9.77 0.54 -1.52
C ALA A 91 9.81 0.48 -3.06
N ILE A 92 9.31 -0.60 -3.67
CA ILE A 92 9.19 -0.73 -5.13
C ILE A 92 8.21 0.32 -5.67
N HIS A 93 7.03 0.46 -5.04
CA HIS A 93 6.03 1.46 -5.41
C HIS A 93 6.56 2.89 -5.28
N ALA A 94 7.29 3.20 -4.20
CA ALA A 94 7.90 4.50 -4.00
C ALA A 94 8.97 4.81 -5.07
N ALA A 95 9.81 3.83 -5.40
CA ALA A 95 10.83 3.97 -6.44
C ALA A 95 10.19 4.18 -7.83
N PHE A 96 9.13 3.44 -8.16
CA PHE A 96 8.41 3.60 -9.42
C PHE A 96 7.80 5.00 -9.57
N THR A 97 7.20 5.52 -8.50
CA THR A 97 6.62 6.87 -8.47
C THR A 97 7.70 7.94 -8.70
N LEU A 98 8.84 7.81 -8.03
CA LEU A 98 9.98 8.74 -8.19
C LEU A 98 10.54 8.77 -9.62
N VAL A 99 10.65 7.61 -10.27
CA VAL A 99 11.13 7.49 -11.66
C VAL A 99 10.14 8.12 -12.65
N GLN A 100 8.84 8.00 -12.42
CA GLN A 100 7.80 8.63 -13.23
C GLN A 100 7.80 10.16 -13.08
N GLU A 101 7.92 10.68 -11.86
CA GLU A 101 8.03 12.12 -11.62
C GLU A 101 9.29 12.71 -12.25
N SER A 102 10.41 11.98 -12.16
CA SER A 102 11.68 12.38 -12.79
C SER A 102 11.61 12.36 -14.32
N SER A 103 10.86 11.42 -14.90
CA SER A 103 10.65 11.33 -16.35
C SER A 103 9.64 12.37 -16.87
N SER A 104 8.60 12.68 -16.09
CA SER A 104 7.60 13.70 -16.43
C SER A 104 8.20 15.11 -16.43
N SER A 105 9.14 15.39 -15.51
CA SER A 105 9.88 16.66 -15.48
C SER A 105 10.83 16.85 -16.67
N ALA A 106 11.21 15.79 -17.39
CA ALA A 106 12.12 15.86 -18.54
C ALA A 106 11.41 16.11 -19.89
N PHE A 107 10.08 16.13 -19.93
CA PHE A 107 9.30 16.51 -21.12
C PHE A 107 9.09 18.03 -21.27
N GLY A 108 9.86 18.83 -20.54
CA GLY A 108 9.83 20.29 -20.57
C GLY A 108 11.08 20.92 -21.20
N CYS A 109 11.80 20.24 -22.10
CA CYS A 109 12.85 20.90 -22.87
C CYS A 109 12.21 21.65 -24.04
N HIS A 110 12.06 22.96 -23.86
CA HIS A 110 11.57 23.94 -24.82
C HIS A 110 11.92 23.58 -26.27
N LEU A 111 10.90 23.33 -27.10
CA LEU A 111 11.03 23.48 -28.53
C LEU A 111 11.22 24.98 -28.79
N ALA A 112 12.47 25.45 -28.81
CA ALA A 112 12.78 26.78 -29.27
C ALA A 112 12.29 26.90 -30.73
N PRO A 113 11.42 27.87 -31.07
CA PRO A 113 11.08 28.12 -32.45
C PRO A 113 12.30 28.80 -33.11
N ALA A 114 13.23 28.01 -33.62
CA ALA A 114 14.20 28.52 -34.57
C ALA A 114 13.45 28.76 -35.88
N ALA A 115 13.20 30.04 -36.17
CA ALA A 115 12.68 30.50 -37.45
C ALA A 115 13.57 29.96 -38.57
N ILE A 116 13.07 29.00 -39.35
CA ILE A 116 13.63 28.67 -40.67
C ILE A 116 12.56 29.06 -41.69
N HIS A 117 12.78 30.26 -42.21
CA HIS A 117 12.19 30.78 -43.42
C HIS A 117 12.53 29.85 -44.61
N GLY A 118 11.50 29.41 -45.34
CA GLY A 118 11.66 29.02 -46.74
C GLY A 118 11.18 27.61 -47.10
N THR A 119 10.05 27.59 -47.81
CA THR A 119 9.63 26.59 -48.83
C THR A 119 9.38 25.15 -48.36
N PHE A 120 8.11 24.86 -48.05
CA PHE A 120 7.56 23.51 -48.12
C PHE A 120 7.31 23.18 -49.59
N VAL A 121 8.13 22.31 -50.18
CA VAL A 121 7.81 21.71 -51.49
C VAL A 121 6.94 20.50 -51.20
N ASP A 122 5.70 20.58 -51.66
CA ASP A 122 4.70 19.53 -51.64
C ASP A 122 5.11 18.38 -52.57
N ALA A 123 5.08 17.15 -52.07
CA ALA A 123 5.28 15.95 -52.88
C ALA A 123 4.43 14.81 -52.32
N PHE A 124 3.11 15.00 -52.33
CA PHE A 124 2.16 13.91 -52.17
C PHE A 124 2.01 13.16 -53.51
N ALA A 125 2.85 12.14 -53.72
CA ALA A 125 2.66 11.18 -54.81
C ALA A 125 1.59 10.16 -54.37
N MET A 126 0.31 10.42 -54.70
CA MET A 126 -0.68 9.34 -54.77
C MET A 126 -0.57 8.66 -56.12
N GLY A 127 -0.27 7.36 -56.11
CA GLY A 127 -0.36 6.53 -57.29
C GLY A 127 -1.80 6.39 -57.78
N GLN A 128 -1.95 6.39 -59.10
CA GLN A 128 -2.56 5.32 -59.90
C GLN A 128 -2.24 5.55 -61.38
#